data_AF-A0A7Y5TZR4-F1
#
_entry.id   AF-A0A7Y5TZR4-F1
#
_cell.length_a   1.000
_cell.length_b   1.000
_cell.length_c   1.000
_cell.angle_alpha   90.00
_cell.angle_beta   90.00
_cell.angle_gamma   90.00
#
_symmetry.space_group_name_H-M   'P 1'
#
loop_
_entity.id
_entity.type
_entity.pdbx_description
1 polymer ?
#
loop_
_entity_poly.entity_id
_entity_poly.type
_entity_poly.pdbx_seq_one_letter_code
_entity_poly.pdbx_strand_id
1 'polypeptide(L)'
;WASSLKERRELCPNNLLYWTVIRDAIRTGHTVLDFGRSTPDEGPYLFKLQWGARPEQLWWEYCLHGITTLPDQSTKNPRMQSAIRLWKRLPLPVASFIGPRVVRSIP
;
A
#
# COMPACT_ATOMS: atom_id res chain seq x y z
N TRP A 1 -5.38 -4.26 -2.72
CA TRP A 1 -5.82 -3.15 -1.83
C TRP A 1 -7.32 -3.22 -1.67
N ALA A 2 -7.85 -2.92 -0.49
CA ALA A 2 -9.28 -2.81 -0.25
C ALA A 2 -9.55 -1.50 0.49
N SER A 3 -10.69 -0.87 0.23
CA SER A 3 -11.08 0.38 0.86
C SER A 3 -12.59 0.41 1.02
N SER A 4 -13.03 1.13 2.04
CA SER A 4 -14.43 1.41 2.29
C SER A 4 -14.58 2.85 2.73
N LEU A 5 -15.78 3.40 2.56
CA LEU A 5 -16.17 4.67 3.16
C LEU A 5 -15.89 4.64 4.66
N LYS A 6 -15.38 5.76 5.20
CA LYS A 6 -14.94 5.84 6.59
C LYS A 6 -16.14 5.65 7.54
N GLU A 7 -17.27 6.20 7.14
CA GLU A 7 -18.57 6.18 7.82
C GLU A 7 -19.21 4.80 7.85
N ARG A 8 -18.65 3.82 7.11
CA ARG A 8 -19.16 2.44 7.04
C ARG A 8 -18.18 1.42 7.58
N ARG A 9 -17.07 1.83 8.19
CA ARG A 9 -16.04 0.91 8.70
C ARG A 9 -16.56 0.00 9.82
N GLU A 10 -17.48 0.51 10.64
CA GLU A 10 -18.17 -0.26 11.70
C GLU A 10 -18.90 -1.50 11.17
N LEU A 11 -19.39 -1.46 9.93
CA LEU A 11 -20.04 -2.59 9.27
C LEU A 11 -19.06 -3.63 8.73
N CYS A 12 -17.75 -3.40 8.89
CA CYS A 12 -16.70 -4.29 8.42
C CYS A 12 -16.81 -4.71 6.94
N PRO A 13 -17.10 -3.80 5.98
CA PRO A 13 -17.39 -4.16 4.59
C PRO A 13 -16.23 -4.88 3.89
N ASN A 14 -14.97 -4.56 4.25
CA ASN A 14 -13.81 -5.26 3.71
C ASN A 14 -13.74 -6.72 4.17
N ASN A 15 -14.18 -7.04 5.41
CA ASN A 15 -14.26 -8.42 5.87
C ASN A 15 -15.31 -9.20 5.06
N LEU A 16 -16.47 -8.59 4.82
CA LEU A 16 -17.52 -9.19 4.00
C LEU A 16 -17.06 -9.40 2.56
N LEU A 17 -16.35 -8.44 1.98
CA LEU A 17 -15.77 -8.55 0.64
C LEU A 17 -14.85 -9.77 0.54
N TYR A 18 -13.83 -9.85 1.42
CA TYR A 18 -12.88 -10.96 1.38
C TYR A 18 -13.52 -12.31 1.71
N TRP A 19 -14.46 -12.35 2.67
CA TRP A 19 -15.24 -13.56 2.94
C TRP A 19 -15.97 -14.06 1.69
N THR A 20 -16.63 -13.15 0.98
CA THR A 20 -17.40 -13.48 -0.22
C THR A 20 -16.50 -14.02 -1.32
N VAL A 21 -15.33 -13.39 -1.53
CA VAL A 21 -14.34 -13.84 -2.51
C VAL A 21 -13.79 -15.22 -2.15
N ILE A 22 -13.38 -15.43 -0.90
CA ILE A 22 -12.82 -16.72 -0.43
C ILE A 22 -13.88 -17.83 -0.59
N ARG A 23 -15.11 -17.57 -0.15
CA ARG A 23 -16.21 -18.53 -0.27
C ARG A 23 -16.49 -18.90 -1.72
N ASP A 24 -16.48 -17.93 -2.63
CA ASP A 24 -16.71 -18.18 -4.05
C ASP A 24 -15.55 -18.95 -4.70
N ALA A 25 -14.31 -18.60 -4.35
CA ALA A 25 -13.12 -19.32 -4.80
C ALA A 25 -13.16 -20.80 -4.39
N ILE A 26 -13.53 -21.08 -3.13
CA ILE A 26 -13.71 -22.45 -2.63
C ILE A 26 -14.82 -23.17 -3.40
N ARG A 27 -15.98 -22.52 -3.60
CA ARG A 27 -17.12 -23.08 -4.33
C ARG A 27 -16.76 -23.45 -5.78
N THR A 28 -15.87 -22.68 -6.40
CA THR A 28 -15.40 -22.89 -7.78
C THR A 28 -14.17 -23.80 -7.86
N GLY A 29 -13.73 -24.40 -6.74
CA GLY A 29 -12.65 -25.40 -6.71
C GLY A 29 -11.24 -24.82 -6.66
N HIS A 30 -11.09 -23.52 -6.40
CA HIS A 30 -9.78 -22.90 -6.23
C HIS A 30 -9.21 -23.22 -4.84
N THR A 31 -7.90 -23.44 -4.78
CA THR A 31 -7.18 -23.83 -3.56
C THR A 31 -6.24 -22.75 -3.03
N VAL A 32 -5.98 -21.71 -3.81
CA VAL A 32 -5.05 -20.62 -3.48
C VAL A 32 -5.71 -19.27 -3.76
N LEU A 33 -5.58 -18.36 -2.80
CA LEU A 33 -5.92 -16.94 -2.95
C LEU A 33 -4.68 -16.10 -2.66
N ASP A 34 -4.26 -15.32 -3.63
CA ASP A 34 -3.19 -14.32 -3.46
C ASP A 34 -3.79 -12.96 -3.05
N PHE A 35 -3.40 -12.48 -1.86
CA PHE A 35 -3.81 -11.17 -1.34
C PHE A 35 -2.98 -10.00 -1.89
N GLY A 36 -1.98 -10.29 -2.72
CA GLY A 36 -1.00 -9.36 -3.26
C GLY A 36 0.01 -8.90 -2.22
N ARG A 37 0.89 -7.97 -2.62
CA ARG A 37 1.94 -7.42 -1.76
C ARG A 37 1.42 -6.59 -0.58
N SER A 38 2.17 -6.58 0.51
CA SER A 38 2.02 -5.65 1.63
C SER A 38 3.36 -5.46 2.32
N THR A 39 3.59 -4.27 2.88
CA THR A 39 4.74 -4.02 3.73
C THR A 39 4.61 -4.83 5.03
N PRO A 40 5.66 -5.53 5.49
CA PRO A 40 5.66 -6.24 6.76
C PRO A 40 5.24 -5.34 7.93
N ASP A 41 4.53 -5.93 8.89
CA ASP A 41 4.07 -5.29 10.13
C ASP A 41 3.14 -4.08 9.98
N GLU A 42 2.64 -3.81 8.76
CA GLU A 42 1.64 -2.77 8.50
C GLU A 42 0.20 -3.30 8.57
N GLY A 43 -0.76 -2.39 8.65
CA GLY A 43 -2.19 -2.74 8.73
C GLY A 43 -2.67 -3.75 7.68
N PRO A 44 -2.39 -3.56 6.37
CA PRO A 44 -2.75 -4.54 5.35
C PRO A 44 -2.05 -5.89 5.49
N TYR A 45 -0.85 -5.94 6.06
CA TYR A 45 -0.15 -7.20 6.34
C TYR A 45 -0.84 -7.96 7.48
N LEU A 46 -1.09 -7.29 8.61
CA LEU A 46 -1.77 -7.88 9.76
C LEU A 46 -3.20 -8.35 9.41
N PHE A 47 -3.91 -7.58 8.59
CA PHE A 47 -5.22 -7.97 8.08
C PHE A 47 -5.20 -9.30 7.32
N LYS A 48 -4.20 -9.51 6.44
CA LYS A 48 -4.09 -10.75 5.64
C LYS A 48 -3.77 -11.96 6.51
N LEU A 49 -2.93 -11.79 7.53
CA LEU A 49 -2.60 -12.87 8.47
C LEU A 49 -3.84 -13.43 9.18
N GLN A 50 -4.82 -12.56 9.50
CA GLN A 50 -6.08 -12.98 10.12
C GLN A 50 -6.91 -13.94 9.24
N TRP A 51 -6.71 -13.92 7.93
CA TRP A 51 -7.33 -14.84 6.98
C TRP A 51 -6.54 -16.14 6.76
N GLY A 52 -5.46 -16.36 7.51
CA GLY A 52 -4.57 -17.51 7.34
C GLY A 52 -3.58 -17.38 6.18
N ALA A 53 -3.42 -16.18 5.61
CA ALA A 53 -2.42 -15.94 4.57
C ALA A 53 -1.01 -16.19 5.11
N ARG A 54 -0.16 -16.80 4.29
CA ARG A 54 1.25 -17.02 4.60
C ARG A 54 2.09 -15.99 3.84
N PRO A 55 2.96 -15.23 4.51
CA PRO A 55 3.79 -14.25 3.81
C PRO A 55 4.84 -14.95 2.95
N GLU A 56 5.00 -14.46 1.73
CA GLU A 56 6.05 -14.83 0.80
C GLU A 56 6.95 -13.61 0.56
N GLN A 57 8.26 -13.79 0.68
CA GLN A 57 9.23 -12.70 0.52
C GLN A 57 9.32 -12.30 -0.95
N LEU A 58 9.07 -11.02 -1.23
CA LEU A 58 9.32 -10.43 -2.55
C LEU A 58 10.66 -9.69 -2.56
N TRP A 59 11.42 -9.87 -3.63
CA TRP A 59 12.73 -9.25 -3.81
C TRP A 59 12.63 -8.13 -4.83
N TRP A 60 13.12 -6.95 -4.46
CA TRP A 60 13.27 -5.82 -5.39
C TRP A 60 14.74 -5.62 -5.74
N GLU A 61 15.00 -5.55 -7.03
CA GLU A 61 16.33 -5.25 -7.57
C GLU A 61 16.37 -3.78 -7.96
N TYR A 62 17.47 -3.11 -7.61
CA TYR A 62 17.66 -1.69 -7.87
C TYR A 62 18.99 -1.48 -8.58
N CYS A 63 18.96 -0.75 -9.70
CA CYS A 63 20.18 -0.29 -10.36
C CYS A 63 20.57 1.09 -9.82
N LEU A 64 21.57 1.12 -8.95
CA LEU A 64 22.05 2.34 -8.32
C LEU A 64 23.03 3.06 -9.26
N HIS A 65 22.53 4.03 -10.03
CA HIS A 65 23.33 4.82 -10.96
C HIS A 65 24.14 5.89 -10.22
N GLY A 66 25.29 5.51 -9.67
CA GLY A 66 26.21 6.43 -8.99
C GLY A 66 25.86 6.74 -7.53
N ILE A 67 24.88 6.02 -6.94
CA ILE A 67 24.52 6.12 -5.53
C ILE A 67 25.00 4.85 -4.81
N THR A 68 25.58 4.97 -3.63
CA THR A 68 26.13 3.83 -2.86
C THR A 68 25.10 3.20 -1.91
N THR A 69 24.00 3.88 -1.62
CA THR A 69 22.97 3.44 -0.68
C THR A 69 21.59 3.53 -1.28
N LEU A 70 20.75 2.52 -1.04
CA LEU A 70 19.34 2.55 -1.42
C LEU A 70 18.64 3.77 -0.77
N PRO A 71 17.93 4.60 -1.55
CA PRO A 71 17.16 5.69 -0.99
C PRO A 71 16.00 5.13 -0.16
N ASP A 72 15.90 5.54 1.11
CA ASP A 72 14.75 5.21 1.94
C ASP A 72 13.54 6.07 1.52
N GLN A 73 12.71 5.50 0.64
CA GLN A 73 11.45 6.08 0.19
C GLN A 73 10.27 5.76 1.12
N SER A 74 10.51 5.12 2.27
CA SER A 74 9.45 4.82 3.23
C SER A 74 8.76 6.09 3.68
N THR A 75 7.44 6.03 3.82
CA THR A 75 6.65 7.10 4.45
C THR A 75 7.03 7.30 5.92
N LYS A 76 7.77 6.37 6.53
CA LYS A 76 8.34 6.49 7.88
C LYS A 76 9.62 7.32 7.93
N ASN A 77 10.31 7.56 6.80
CA ASN A 77 11.51 8.39 6.76
C ASN A 77 11.19 9.82 7.22
N PRO A 78 11.87 10.37 8.26
CA PRO A 78 11.61 11.72 8.75
C PRO A 78 11.68 12.81 7.68
N ARG A 79 12.60 12.68 6.71
CA ARG A 79 12.71 13.60 5.57
C ARG A 79 11.47 13.50 4.69
N MET A 80 11.03 12.28 4.35
CA MET A 80 9.82 12.05 3.57
C MET A 80 8.58 12.59 4.29
N GLN A 81 8.47 12.37 5.59
CA GLN A 81 7.36 12.91 6.38
C GLN A 81 7.33 14.44 6.36
N SER A 82 8.49 15.10 6.46
CA SER A 82 8.56 16.56 6.37
C SER A 82 8.11 17.08 5.00
N ALA A 83 8.54 16.43 3.91
CA ALA A 83 8.11 16.74 2.56
C ALA A 83 6.59 16.55 2.39
N ILE A 84 6.04 15.42 2.87
CA ILE A 84 4.59 15.16 2.85
C ILE A 84 3.82 16.23 3.63
N ARG A 85 4.30 16.61 4.82
CA ARG A 85 3.65 17.66 5.65
C ARG A 85 3.63 19.01 4.94
N LEU A 86 4.73 19.40 4.31
CA LEU A 86 4.81 20.64 3.54
C LEU A 86 3.86 20.57 2.33
N TRP A 87 3.88 19.45 1.60
CA TRP A 87 3.03 19.23 0.43
C TRP A 87 1.54 19.35 0.76
N LYS A 88 1.10 18.75 1.88
CA LYS A 88 -0.30 18.84 2.36
C LYS A 88 -0.75 20.26 2.70
N ARG A 89 0.16 21.20 2.92
CA ARG A 89 -0.13 22.61 3.23
C ARG A 89 -0.15 23.50 1.99
N LEU A 90 0.24 23.01 0.83
CA LEU A 90 0.23 23.79 -0.41
C LEU A 90 -1.21 24.00 -0.90
N PRO A 91 -1.56 25.21 -1.38
CA PRO A 91 -2.82 25.43 -2.09
C PRO A 91 -2.94 24.51 -3.31
N LEU A 92 -4.16 24.03 -3.58
CA LEU A 92 -4.41 23.08 -4.68
C LEU A 92 -3.85 23.53 -6.04
N PRO A 93 -3.97 24.81 -6.47
CA PRO A 93 -3.41 25.23 -7.77
C PRO A 93 -1.88 25.04 -7.84
N VAL A 94 -1.19 25.31 -6.73
CA VAL A 94 0.27 25.17 -6.63
C VAL A 94 0.66 23.69 -6.65
N ALA A 95 -0.01 22.86 -5.85
CA ALA A 95 0.22 21.43 -5.82
C ALA A 95 -0.05 20.78 -7.19
N SER A 96 -1.10 21.19 -7.89
CA SER A 96 -1.42 20.68 -9.24
C SER A 96 -0.41 21.11 -10.30
N PHE A 97 0.16 22.32 -10.20
CA PHE A 97 1.19 22.79 -11.13
C PHE A 97 2.56 22.12 -10.91
N ILE A 98 2.95 21.94 -9.64
CA ILE A 98 4.26 21.39 -9.27
C ILE A 98 4.24 19.85 -9.30
N GLY A 99 3.11 19.23 -8.96
CA GLY A 99 2.94 17.78 -8.81
C GLY A 99 3.50 16.95 -9.96
N PRO A 100 3.15 17.23 -11.23
CA PRO A 100 3.66 16.46 -12.37
C PRO A 100 5.18 16.46 -12.52
N ARG A 101 5.86 17.55 -12.15
CA ARG A 101 7.33 17.63 -12.21
C ARG A 101 7.98 16.84 -11.08
N VAL A 102 7.39 16.89 -9.89
CA VAL A 102 7.91 16.20 -8.70
C VAL A 102 7.70 14.69 -8.80
N VAL A 103 6.52 14.22 -9.23
CA VAL A 103 6.24 12.79 -9.36
C VAL A 103 7.15 12.12 -10.39
N ARG A 104 7.51 12.82 -11.47
CA ARG A 104 8.47 12.31 -12.47
C ARG A 104 9.89 12.09 -11.91
N SER A 105 10.26 12.81 -10.86
CA SER A 105 11.57 12.70 -10.22
C SER A 105 11.61 11.72 -9.05
N ILE A 106 10.47 11.11 -8.68
CA ILE A 106 10.42 10.09 -7.64
C ILE A 106 10.51 8.73 -8.35
N PRO A 107 11.57 7.94 -8.10
CA PRO A 107 11.68 6.58 -8.65
C PRO A 107 10.59 5.65 -8.12
#